data_AF-A0AAF0B3U3-F1
#
_entry.id   AF-A0AAF0B3U3-F1
#
_cell.length_a   1.000
_cell.length_b   1.000
_cell.length_c   1.000
_cell.angle_alpha   90.00
_cell.angle_beta   90.00
_cell.angle_gamma   90.00
#
_symmetry.space_group_name_H-M   'P 1'
#
loop_
_entity.id
_entity.type
_entity.pdbx_description
1 polymer ?
#
loop_
_entity_poly.entity_id
_entity_poly.type
_entity_poly.pdbx_seq_one_letter_code
_entity_poly.pdbx_strand_id
1 'polypeptide(L)'
;MMTLKSLKSRKYVEEKYNWKHQYFILNNEGIEYLREFLHLPPSIFPATLSKKTINRAPKMDDEFSRELRQPMGRGRMYDKRNFD
;
A
#
# COMPACT_ATOMS: atom_id res chain seq x y z
N MET A 1 -22.45 1.84 -14.12
CA MET A 1 -21.63 1.06 -15.08
C MET A 1 -22.16 -0.36 -15.19
N MET A 2 -22.47 -0.83 -16.41
CA MET A 2 -23.00 -2.19 -16.65
C MET A 2 -21.91 -3.21 -17.03
N THR A 3 -20.82 -2.79 -17.67
CA THR A 3 -19.77 -3.69 -18.18
C THR A 3 -18.98 -4.37 -17.07
N LEU A 4 -18.56 -3.63 -16.04
CA LEU A 4 -17.82 -4.18 -14.90
C LEU A 4 -18.64 -5.17 -14.05
N LYS A 5 -19.98 -5.07 -14.08
CA LYS A 5 -20.85 -6.05 -13.41
C LYS A 5 -20.72 -7.45 -14.04
N SER A 6 -20.60 -7.53 -15.37
CA SER A 6 -20.42 -8.81 -16.07
C SER A 6 -19.04 -9.42 -15.82
N LEU A 7 -17.99 -8.59 -15.70
CA LEU A 7 -16.64 -9.05 -15.38
C LEU A 7 -16.56 -9.54 -13.93
N LYS A 8 -17.26 -8.88 -13.01
CA LYS A 8 -17.41 -9.34 -11.62
C LYS A 8 -18.16 -10.67 -11.53
N SER A 9 -19.28 -10.83 -12.23
CA SER A 9 -20.06 -12.08 -12.16
C SER A 9 -19.27 -13.29 -12.67
N ARG A 10 -18.33 -13.06 -13.60
CA ARG A 10 -17.39 -14.05 -14.11
C ARG A 10 -16.09 -14.17 -13.30
N LYS A 11 -15.96 -13.48 -12.16
CA LYS A 11 -14.82 -13.52 -11.23
C LYS A 11 -13.47 -13.02 -11.80
N TYR A 12 -13.48 -12.30 -12.92
CA TYR A 12 -12.26 -11.70 -13.49
C TYR A 12 -11.75 -10.48 -12.72
N VAL A 13 -12.61 -9.88 -11.90
CA VAL A 13 -12.36 -8.62 -11.19
C VAL A 13 -12.95 -8.68 -9.79
N GLU A 14 -12.22 -8.18 -8.80
CA GLU A 14 -12.71 -7.92 -7.45
C GLU A 14 -13.29 -6.50 -7.34
N GLU A 15 -14.43 -6.35 -6.66
CA GLU A 15 -15.08 -5.04 -6.42
C GLU A 15 -14.96 -4.64 -4.95
N LYS A 16 -14.58 -3.38 -4.70
CA LYS A 16 -14.69 -2.71 -3.40
C LYS A 16 -15.53 -1.45 -3.53
N TYR A 17 -16.49 -1.26 -2.64
CA TYR A 17 -17.34 -0.08 -2.62
C TYR A 17 -17.00 0.81 -1.43
N ASN A 18 -16.64 2.06 -1.66
CA ASN A 18 -16.41 3.04 -0.60
C ASN A 18 -16.79 4.45 -1.08
N TRP A 19 -17.43 5.23 -0.21
CA TRP A 19 -17.80 6.63 -0.44
C TRP A 19 -18.50 6.87 -1.78
N LYS A 20 -19.48 6.03 -2.15
CA LYS A 20 -20.20 6.11 -3.45
C LYS A 20 -19.32 5.84 -4.68
N HIS A 21 -18.08 5.39 -4.49
CA HIS A 21 -17.18 4.95 -5.54
C HIS A 21 -17.03 3.43 -5.55
N GLN A 22 -16.96 2.88 -6.75
CA GLN A 22 -16.70 1.48 -7.01
C GLN A 22 -15.27 1.33 -7.51
N TYR A 23 -14.45 0.63 -6.74
CA TYR A 23 -13.08 0.28 -7.07
C TYR A 23 -13.03 -1.15 -7.58
N PHE A 24 -12.30 -1.35 -8.66
CA PHE A 24 -12.19 -2.64 -9.33
C PHE A 24 -10.72 -3.04 -9.42
N ILE A 25 -10.40 -4.25 -8.98
CA ILE A 25 -9.06 -4.81 -8.99
C ILE A 25 -9.07 -6.00 -9.95
N LEU A 26 -8.18 -5.96 -10.95
CA LEU A 26 -8.09 -7.00 -11.97
C LEU A 26 -7.31 -8.20 -11.43
N ASN A 27 -7.88 -9.40 -11.56
CA ASN A 27 -7.26 -10.66 -11.16
C ASN A 27 -6.40 -11.25 -12.28
N ASN A 28 -5.53 -12.22 -11.97
CA ASN A 28 -4.70 -12.91 -12.95
C ASN A 28 -5.51 -13.54 -14.10
N GLU A 29 -6.58 -14.26 -13.79
CA GLU A 29 -7.50 -14.85 -14.79
C GLU A 29 -8.16 -13.78 -15.67
N GLY A 30 -8.47 -12.62 -15.08
CA GLY A 30 -9.02 -11.48 -15.81
C GLY A 30 -8.03 -10.86 -16.80
N ILE A 31 -6.74 -10.89 -16.49
CA ILE A 31 -5.68 -10.45 -17.40
C ILE A 31 -5.62 -11.37 -18.63
N GLU A 32 -5.68 -12.68 -18.42
CA GLU A 32 -5.67 -13.68 -19.51
C GLU A 32 -6.91 -13.54 -20.40
N TYR A 33 -8.10 -13.45 -19.79
CA TYR A 33 -9.35 -13.23 -20.53
C TYR A 33 -9.28 -11.97 -21.41
N LEU A 34 -8.76 -10.86 -20.87
CA LEU A 34 -8.65 -9.60 -21.62
C LEU A 34 -7.61 -9.69 -22.74
N ARG A 35 -6.54 -10.48 -22.59
CA ARG A 35 -5.56 -10.72 -23.66
C ARG A 35 -6.18 -11.45 -24.83
N GLU A 36 -6.94 -12.50 -24.56
CA GLU A 36 -7.62 -13.29 -25.60
C GLU A 36 -8.72 -12.48 -26.28
N PHE A 37 -9.57 -11.81 -25.50
CA PHE A 37 -10.70 -11.03 -26.01
C PHE A 37 -10.27 -9.83 -26.88
N LEU A 38 -9.16 -9.18 -26.53
CA LEU A 38 -8.63 -8.02 -27.26
C LEU A 38 -7.55 -8.40 -28.28
N HIS A 39 -7.19 -9.69 -28.40
CA HIS A 39 -6.11 -10.20 -29.25
C HIS A 39 -4.77 -9.47 -29.02
N LEU A 40 -4.42 -9.24 -27.76
CA LEU A 40 -3.18 -8.56 -27.40
C LEU A 40 -2.01 -9.55 -27.32
N PRO A 41 -0.80 -9.14 -27.73
CA PRO A 41 0.40 -9.94 -27.52
C PRO A 41 0.68 -10.13 -26.02
N PRO A 42 1.32 -11.25 -25.62
CA PRO A 42 1.55 -11.60 -24.21
C PRO A 42 2.56 -10.66 -23.50
N SER A 43 3.26 -9.81 -24.26
CA SER A 43 4.21 -8.82 -23.75
C SER A 43 3.55 -7.64 -23.03
N ILE A 44 2.24 -7.44 -23.21
CA ILE A 44 1.53 -6.33 -22.60
C ILE A 44 1.01 -6.76 -21.22
N PHE A 45 1.37 -5.98 -20.20
CA PHE A 45 1.00 -6.20 -18.81
C PHE A 45 0.27 -4.99 -18.26
N PRO A 46 -0.68 -5.19 -17.33
CA PRO A 46 -1.30 -4.06 -16.64
C PRO A 46 -0.25 -3.29 -15.83
N ALA A 47 -0.43 -1.98 -15.72
CA ALA A 47 0.48 -1.11 -14.97
C ALA A 47 0.61 -1.50 -13.49
N THR A 48 -0.38 -2.19 -12.93
CA THR A 48 -0.38 -2.70 -11.56
C THR A 48 0.67 -3.81 -11.31
N LEU A 49 1.09 -4.54 -12.36
CA LEU A 49 2.13 -5.56 -12.25
C LEU A 49 3.55 -4.97 -12.35
N SER A 50 3.66 -3.72 -12.78
CA SER A 50 4.95 -3.03 -12.80
C SER A 50 5.45 -2.78 -11.38
N LYS A 51 6.67 -3.24 -11.07
CA LYS A 51 7.32 -3.00 -9.78
C LYS A 51 7.54 -1.49 -9.60
N LYS A 52 6.59 -0.82 -8.96
CA LYS A 52 6.80 0.54 -8.48
C LYS A 52 7.70 0.46 -7.24
N THR A 53 8.89 1.03 -7.32
CA THR A 53 9.73 1.30 -6.15
C THR A 53 8.95 2.26 -5.25
N ILE A 54 8.26 1.72 -4.25
CA ILE A 54 7.63 2.54 -3.23
C ILE A 54 8.78 3.01 -2.35
N ASN A 55 9.07 4.31 -2.36
CA ASN A 55 9.87 4.97 -1.32
C ASN A 55 9.09 4.88 0.00
N ARG A 56 9.00 3.68 0.58
CA ARG A 56 8.52 3.53 1.95
C ARG A 56 9.58 4.20 2.82
N ALA A 57 9.14 5.02 3.76
CA ALA A 57 10.04 5.52 4.79
C ALA A 57 10.81 4.31 5.36
N PRO A 58 12.15 4.40 5.52
CA PRO A 58 12.92 3.32 6.07
C PRO A 58 12.26 2.90 7.38
N LYS A 59 12.02 1.60 7.55
CA LYS A 59 11.62 1.08 8.85
C LYS A 59 12.79 1.39 9.78
N MET A 60 12.63 2.43 10.60
CA MET A 60 13.50 2.67 11.75
C MET A 60 13.48 1.38 12.56
N ASP A 61 14.65 0.87 12.86
CA ASP A 61 14.84 -0.29 13.70
C ASP A 61 14.18 -0.06 15.07
N ASP A 62 13.57 -1.11 15.60
CA ASP A 62 12.83 -1.12 16.87
C ASP A 62 13.74 -0.72 18.05
N GLU A 63 15.07 -0.85 17.88
CA GLU A 63 16.10 -0.53 18.87
C GLU A 63 16.28 0.99 19.03
N PHE A 64 16.48 1.71 17.92
CA PHE A 64 16.56 3.19 17.91
C PHE A 64 15.28 3.87 18.43
N SER A 65 14.12 3.23 18.21
CA SER A 65 12.82 3.70 18.68
C SER A 65 12.66 3.62 20.21
N ARG A 66 13.36 2.68 20.86
CA ARG A 66 13.34 2.49 22.32
C ARG A 66 14.26 3.45 23.05
N GLU A 67 15.40 3.83 22.46
CA GLU A 67 16.29 4.85 23.02
C GLU A 67 15.67 6.25 23.01
N LEU A 68 14.88 6.59 21.98
CA LEU A 68 14.20 7.89 21.91
C LEU A 68 13.05 8.01 22.92
N ARG A 69 12.51 6.89 23.39
CA ARG A 69 11.39 6.82 24.35
C ARG A 69 11.88 6.81 25.80
N GLN A 70 12.75 7.77 26.16
CA GLN A 70 13.10 7.97 27.57
C GLN A 70 11.84 8.36 28.37
N PRO A 71 11.65 7.84 29.60
CA PRO A 71 10.53 8.24 30.43
C PRO A 71 10.70 9.71 30.81
N MET A 72 9.76 10.55 30.36
CA MET A 72 9.54 11.90 30.89
C MET A 72 9.26 11.79 32.39
N GLY A 73 10.29 11.84 33.24
CA GLY A 73 10.11 11.61 34.66
C GLY A 73 11.34 11.44 35.55
N ARG A 74 12.57 11.81 35.13
CA ARG A 74 13.67 12.03 36.08
C ARG A 74 14.43 13.30 35.74
N GLY A 75 14.71 14.07 36.78
CA GLY A 75 15.09 15.48 36.74
C GLY A 75 16.18 15.86 35.73
N ARG A 76 16.03 17.05 35.17
CA ARG A 76 17.02 17.73 34.33
C ARG A 76 18.36 17.78 35.08
N MET A 77 19.40 17.16 34.53
CA MET A 77 20.78 17.23 35.04
C MET A 77 21.47 18.59 34.80
N TYR A 78 20.75 19.71 34.94
CA TYR A 78 21.29 21.08 34.82
C TYR A 78 20.88 21.99 35.99
N ASP A 79 20.63 21.45 37.17
CA ASP A 79 20.49 22.24 38.41
C ASP A 79 21.61 21.91 39.41
N LYS A 80 22.85 22.07 38.96
CA LYS A 80 23.99 22.33 39.85
C LYS A 80 24.44 23.76 39.60
N ARG A 81 23.68 24.71 40.14
CA ARG A 81 24.22 26.05 40.41
C ARG A 81 25.08 25.92 41.66
N ASN A 82 26.39 26.03 41.47
CA ASN A 82 27.35 26.09 42.56
C ASN A 82 26.95 27.22 43.52
N PHE A 83 26.91 26.91 44.81
CA PHE A 83 26.93 27.93 45.85
C PHE A 83 28.37 28.45 45.94
N ASP A 84 28.55 29.72 45.58
CA ASP A 84 29.57 30.62 46.13
C ASP A 84 28.83 31.79 46.76
#